data_AF-A0ABD1RNM6-F1
#
_entry.id   AF-A0ABD1RNM6-F1
#
_cell.length_a   1.000
_cell.length_b   1.000
_cell.length_c   1.000
_cell.angle_alpha   90.00
_cell.angle_beta   90.00
_cell.angle_gamma   90.00
#
_symmetry.space_group_name_H-M   'P 1'
#
loop_
_entity.id
_entity.type
_entity.pdbx_description
1 polymer ?
#
loop_
_entity_poly.entity_id
_entity_poly.type
_entity_poly.pdbx_seq_one_letter_code
_entity_poly.pdbx_strand_id
1 'polypeptide(L)'
;MTRKLRGRPSGSKNKPKPPIIITRDSANALRSHVIEVTDSCDIQESVSTFANRRQRGVCILSASGTVNNVNLRQHSAPSSVVTLHGRFKILFLSGSFLPPPSPHALGLTINLADG
;
A
#
# COMPACT_ATOMS: atom_id res chain seq x y z
N MET A 1 -44.39 -48.76 26.46
CA MET A 1 -43.53 -47.85 27.26
C MET A 1 -42.36 -47.40 26.39
N THR A 2 -42.41 -46.19 25.83
CA THR A 2 -41.39 -45.73 24.88
C THR A 2 -40.61 -44.58 25.52
N ARG A 3 -39.37 -44.85 25.94
CA ARG A 3 -38.49 -43.84 26.55
C ARG A 3 -38.07 -42.84 25.47
N LYS A 4 -38.51 -41.58 25.58
CA LYS A 4 -37.92 -40.49 24.80
C LYS A 4 -36.41 -40.45 25.10
N LEU A 5 -35.59 -40.60 24.06
CA LEU A 5 -34.15 -40.36 24.15
C LEU A 5 -33.96 -38.93 24.65
N ARG A 6 -33.39 -38.77 25.86
CA ARG A 6 -33.19 -37.45 26.46
C ARG A 6 -32.31 -36.63 25.54
N GLY A 7 -32.91 -35.64 24.90
CA GLY A 7 -32.19 -34.55 24.24
C GLY A 7 -31.44 -33.71 25.27
N ARG A 8 -30.74 -32.70 24.76
CA ARG A 8 -29.91 -31.77 25.53
C ARG A 8 -30.61 -31.30 26.83
N PRO A 9 -29.93 -31.31 27.99
CA PRO A 9 -30.53 -30.95 29.28
C PRO A 9 -31.26 -29.60 29.24
N SER A 10 -32.43 -29.54 29.88
CA SER A 10 -33.20 -28.30 30.07
C SER A 10 -32.32 -27.26 30.76
N GLY A 11 -32.03 -26.14 30.10
CA GLY A 11 -31.18 -25.06 30.63
C GLY A 11 -29.84 -24.90 29.93
N SER A 12 -29.45 -25.82 29.04
CA SER A 12 -28.24 -25.66 28.23
C SER A 12 -28.50 -24.65 27.09
N LYS A 13 -28.49 -23.36 27.39
CA LYS A 13 -28.36 -22.32 26.36
C LYS A 13 -26.96 -22.42 25.76
N ASN A 14 -26.85 -22.43 24.43
CA ASN A 14 -25.59 -22.12 23.75
C ASN A 14 -25.20 -20.70 24.16
N LYS A 15 -24.37 -20.55 25.20
CA LYS A 15 -23.73 -19.27 25.45
C LYS A 15 -22.93 -18.97 24.18
N PRO A 16 -23.17 -17.84 23.50
CA PRO A 16 -22.31 -17.45 22.39
C PRO A 16 -20.88 -17.47 22.93
N LYS A 17 -19.98 -18.16 22.22
CA LYS A 17 -18.56 -18.14 22.58
C LYS A 17 -18.17 -16.66 22.66
N PRO A 18 -17.49 -16.21 23.73
CA PRO A 18 -17.03 -14.85 23.80
C PRO A 18 -16.20 -14.56 22.53
N PRO A 19 -16.36 -13.38 21.92
CA PRO A 19 -15.64 -13.05 20.70
C PRO A 19 -14.14 -13.19 20.97
N ILE A 20 -13.45 -13.98 20.13
CA ILE A 20 -12.00 -14.06 20.16
C ILE A 20 -11.48 -12.76 19.56
N ILE A 21 -11.14 -11.79 20.42
CA ILE A 21 -10.48 -10.57 19.99
C ILE A 21 -9.02 -10.91 19.73
N ILE A 22 -8.65 -11.02 18.45
CA ILE A 22 -7.26 -11.25 18.03
C ILE A 22 -6.53 -9.90 18.17
N THR A 23 -5.90 -9.66 19.33
CA THR A 23 -5.06 -8.46 19.56
C THR A 23 -3.65 -8.59 18.99
N ARG A 24 -3.28 -9.77 18.47
CA ARG A 24 -1.98 -9.99 17.83
C ARG A 24 -1.92 -9.28 16.48
N ASP A 25 -0.90 -8.46 16.33
CA ASP A 25 -0.58 -7.81 15.08
C ASP A 25 -0.29 -8.89 14.03
N SER A 26 -1.06 -8.91 12.94
CA SER A 26 -0.85 -9.94 11.90
C SER A 26 0.39 -9.58 11.09
N ALA A 27 1.15 -10.57 10.64
CA ALA A 27 2.33 -10.33 9.79
C ALA A 27 1.98 -9.55 8.50
N ASN A 28 0.70 -9.51 8.11
CA ASN A 28 0.18 -8.84 6.92
C ASN A 28 -0.64 -7.58 7.26
N ALA A 29 -0.58 -7.09 8.51
CA ALA A 29 -1.25 -5.86 8.88
C ALA A 29 -0.67 -4.68 8.10
N LEU A 30 -1.54 -3.79 7.62
CA LEU A 30 -1.10 -2.55 6.99
C LEU A 30 -0.46 -1.65 8.05
N ARG A 31 0.77 -1.20 7.77
CA ARG A 31 1.50 -0.27 8.62
C ARG A 31 1.74 1.02 7.87
N SER A 32 1.45 2.14 8.53
CA SER A 32 1.79 3.45 8.00
C SER A 32 3.31 3.65 8.07
N HIS A 33 3.87 4.18 6.98
CA HIS A 33 5.29 4.51 6.88
C HIS A 33 5.41 5.92 6.32
N VAL A 34 6.35 6.69 6.88
CA VAL A 34 6.79 7.98 6.33
C VAL A 34 8.16 7.76 5.73
N ILE A 35 8.32 8.14 4.48
CA ILE A 35 9.58 8.07 3.75
C ILE A 35 9.93 9.50 3.35
N GLU A 36 11.07 9.98 3.85
CA GLU A 36 11.66 11.23 3.40
C GLU A 36 12.54 10.95 2.19
N VAL A 37 12.27 11.64 1.08
CA VAL A 37 13.09 11.59 -0.13
C VAL A 37 13.92 12.86 -0.14
N THR A 38 15.24 12.70 -0.06
CA THR A 38 16.17 13.82 -0.05
C THR A 38 16.31 14.46 -1.43
N ASP A 39 16.82 15.69 -1.45
CA ASP A 39 17.08 16.41 -2.70
C ASP A 39 17.96 15.57 -3.65
N SER A 40 17.68 15.68 -4.95
CA SER A 40 18.38 14.95 -6.02
C SER A 40 18.19 13.42 -6.02
N CYS A 41 17.32 12.86 -5.19
CA CYS A 41 16.95 11.45 -5.25
C CYS A 41 15.71 11.19 -6.11
N ASP A 42 15.72 10.07 -6.83
CA ASP A 42 14.56 9.62 -7.58
C ASP A 42 13.51 9.01 -6.63
N ILE A 43 12.26 9.43 -6.75
CA ILE A 43 11.15 8.99 -5.88
C ILE A 43 10.86 7.50 -6.12
N GLN A 44 10.84 7.05 -7.37
CA GLN A 44 10.54 5.66 -7.71
C GLN A 44 11.62 4.72 -7.16
N GLU A 45 12.89 5.09 -7.31
CA GLU A 45 14.04 4.36 -6.76
C GLU A 45 14.01 4.34 -5.22
N SER A 46 13.69 5.47 -4.59
CA SER A 46 13.64 5.58 -3.13
C SER A 46 12.57 4.66 -2.53
N VAL A 47 11.35 4.67 -3.09
CA VAL A 47 10.25 3.83 -2.59
C VAL A 47 10.48 2.35 -2.91
N SER A 48 10.98 2.02 -4.10
CA SER A 48 11.32 0.63 -4.45
C SER A 48 12.44 0.07 -3.57
N THR A 49 13.48 0.86 -3.28
CA THR A 49 14.56 0.49 -2.34
C THR A 49 14.00 0.24 -0.95
N PHE A 50 13.09 1.09 -0.47
CA PHE A 50 12.42 0.88 0.81
C PHE A 50 11.62 -0.44 0.84
N ALA A 51 10.79 -0.69 -0.18
CA ALA A 51 9.99 -1.91 -0.31
C ALA A 51 10.87 -3.17 -0.33
N ASN A 52 11.95 -3.14 -1.11
CA ASN A 52 12.92 -4.24 -1.24
C ASN A 52 13.67 -4.49 0.07
N ARG A 53 14.16 -3.45 0.74
CA ARG A 53 14.87 -3.61 2.03
C ARG A 53 13.99 -4.19 3.13
N ARG A 54 12.69 -3.87 3.13
CA ARG A 54 11.74 -4.36 4.13
C ARG A 54 11.09 -5.68 3.73
N GLN A 55 11.22 -6.11 2.47
CA GLN A 55 10.48 -7.25 1.91
C GLN A 55 8.97 -7.09 2.13
N ARG A 56 8.44 -5.87 1.89
CA ARG A 56 7.01 -5.54 2.04
C ARG A 56 6.49 -4.78 0.83
N GLY A 57 5.25 -5.07 0.46
CA GLY A 57 4.50 -4.25 -0.47
C GLY A 57 4.20 -2.88 0.14
N VAL A 58 4.26 -1.84 -0.68
CA VAL A 58 4.05 -0.44 -0.29
C VAL A 58 2.98 0.17 -1.18
N CYS A 59 2.05 0.90 -0.58
CA CYS A 59 1.08 1.73 -1.28
C CYS A 59 1.25 3.19 -0.82
N ILE A 60 1.28 4.12 -1.77
CA ILE A 60 1.39 5.54 -1.46
C ILE A 60 -0.01 6.08 -1.16
N LEU A 61 -0.21 6.48 0.10
CA LEU A 61 -1.46 7.11 0.56
C LEU A 61 -1.50 8.61 0.29
N SER A 62 -0.35 9.27 0.43
CA SER A 62 -0.16 10.69 0.20
C SER A 62 1.32 10.99 -0.02
N ALA A 63 1.61 12.01 -0.82
CA ALA A 63 2.94 12.61 -0.89
C ALA A 63 2.82 14.11 -1.11
N SER A 64 3.82 14.85 -0.62
CA SER A 64 3.90 16.30 -0.72
C SER A 64 5.35 16.70 -0.85
N GLY A 65 5.63 17.73 -1.63
CA GLY A 65 6.98 18.23 -1.84
C GLY A 65 7.14 18.84 -3.22
N THR A 66 8.38 19.11 -3.57
CA THR A 66 8.76 19.61 -4.90
C THR A 66 9.73 18.65 -5.56
N VAL A 67 9.59 18.48 -6.87
CA VAL A 67 10.46 17.65 -7.70
C VAL A 67 11.14 18.51 -8.76
N ASN A 68 12.27 18.05 -9.28
CA ASN A 68 12.93 18.66 -10.42
C ASN A 68 13.08 17.63 -11.56
N ASN A 69 13.23 18.11 -12.80
CA ASN A 69 13.59 17.31 -13.98
C ASN A 69 12.80 15.97 -14.09
N VAL A 70 11.48 16.06 -14.20
CA VAL A 70 10.58 14.91 -14.09
C VAL A 70 10.51 14.15 -15.41
N ASN A 71 10.72 12.84 -15.37
CA ASN A 71 10.48 11.95 -16.51
C ASN A 71 9.11 11.29 -16.39
N LEU A 72 8.21 11.60 -17.32
CA LEU A 72 6.85 11.09 -17.35
C LEU A 72 6.63 10.16 -18.53
N ARG A 73 6.19 8.93 -18.24
CA ARG A 73 5.73 8.00 -19.27
C ARG A 73 4.26 8.27 -19.57
N GLN A 74 3.93 8.70 -20.79
CA GLN A 74 2.56 9.06 -21.14
C GLN A 74 1.69 7.81 -21.37
N HIS A 75 0.53 7.77 -20.72
CA HIS A 75 -0.40 6.64 -20.85
C HIS A 75 -0.97 6.51 -22.28
N SER A 76 -1.17 7.63 -22.96
CA SER A 76 -1.67 7.67 -24.36
C SER A 76 -0.62 7.20 -25.38
N ALA A 77 0.66 7.14 -25.00
CA ALA A 77 1.76 6.76 -25.87
C ALA A 77 2.79 5.98 -25.03
N PRO A 78 2.58 4.66 -24.81
CA PRO A 78 3.33 3.89 -23.82
C PRO A 78 4.83 3.73 -24.11
N SER A 79 5.32 4.13 -25.29
CA SER A 79 6.74 4.25 -25.62
C SER A 79 7.31 5.67 -25.47
N SER A 80 6.46 6.66 -25.23
CA SER A 80 6.84 8.06 -25.09
C SER A 80 7.16 8.39 -23.63
N VAL A 81 8.38 8.87 -23.40
CA VAL A 81 8.80 9.50 -22.16
C VAL A 81 8.98 10.99 -22.45
N VAL A 82 8.31 11.83 -21.67
CA VAL A 82 8.45 13.28 -21.73
C VAL A 82 9.26 13.72 -20.52
N THR A 83 10.34 14.46 -20.78
CA THR A 83 11.13 15.08 -19.72
C THR A 83 10.66 16.52 -19.52
N LEU A 84 10.18 16.82 -18.32
CA LEU A 84 9.80 18.16 -17.89
C LEU A 84 10.96 18.77 -17.12
N HIS A 85 11.63 19.75 -17.73
CA HIS A 85 12.70 20.50 -17.07
C HIS A 85 12.13 21.62 -16.22
N GLY A 86 12.72 21.83 -15.04
CA GLY A 86 12.26 22.82 -14.07
C GLY A 86 11.92 22.20 -12.72
N ARG A 87 11.32 23.02 -11.86
CA ARG A 87 10.86 22.62 -10.53
C ARG A 87 9.33 22.62 -10.52
N PHE A 88 8.75 21.55 -9.98
CA PHE A 88 7.31 21.35 -9.95
C PHE A 88 6.86 20.99 -8.56
N LYS A 89 5.67 21.46 -8.17
CA LYS A 89 5.02 21.07 -6.94
C LYS A 89 4.23 19.78 -7.16
N ILE A 90 4.39 18.82 -6.26
CA ILE A 90 3.55 17.62 -6.24
C ILE A 90 2.17 18.05 -5.74
N LEU A 91 1.15 17.92 -6.60
CA LEU A 91 -0.25 18.07 -6.20
C LEU A 91 -0.84 16.74 -5.74
N PHE A 92 -0.46 15.66 -6.42
CA PHE A 92 -0.94 14.33 -6.15
C PHE A 92 0.09 13.30 -6.60
N LEU A 93 0.26 12.24 -5.82
CA LEU A 93 1.07 11.08 -6.15
C LEU A 93 0.37 9.83 -5.64
N SER A 94 0.20 8.85 -6.52
CA SER A 94 -0.33 7.54 -6.17
C SER A 94 0.46 6.44 -6.85
N GLY A 95 0.49 5.27 -6.23
CA GLY A 95 1.09 4.10 -6.81
C GLY A 95 1.42 3.07 -5.75
N SER A 96 1.96 1.94 -6.20
CA SER A 96 2.34 0.85 -5.32
C SER A 96 3.62 0.21 -5.82
N PHE A 97 4.37 -0.39 -4.89
CA PHE A 97 5.56 -1.17 -5.16
C PHE A 97 5.42 -2.53 -4.47
N LEU A 98 5.67 -3.60 -5.22
CA LEU A 98 5.74 -4.94 -4.65
C LEU A 98 7.15 -5.50 -4.86
N PRO A 99 7.83 -5.96 -3.78
CA PRO A 99 9.16 -6.54 -3.89
C PRO A 99 9.10 -7.89 -4.60
N PRO A 100 10.18 -8.33 -5.28
CA PRO A 100 10.26 -9.67 -5.88
C PRO A 100 9.88 -10.76 -4.86
N PRO A 101 9.22 -11.85 -5.27
CA PRO A 101 9.01 -12.33 -6.65
C PRO A 101 7.69 -11.86 -7.31
N SER A 102 6.95 -10.92 -6.71
CA SER A 102 5.67 -10.49 -7.29
C SER A 102 5.84 -9.88 -8.69
N PRO A 103 4.86 -10.01 -9.60
CA PRO A 103 4.88 -9.31 -10.88
C PRO A 103 5.06 -7.80 -10.66
N HIS A 104 5.81 -7.14 -11.55
CA HIS A 104 6.20 -5.73 -11.42
C HIS A 104 4.99 -4.78 -11.34
N ALA A 105 4.49 -4.54 -10.13
CA ALA A 105 3.62 -3.40 -9.84
C ALA A 105 4.54 -2.23 -9.46
N LEU A 106 5.02 -1.49 -10.47
CA LEU A 106 6.00 -0.39 -10.30
C LEU A 106 5.48 0.94 -10.87
N GLY A 107 4.17 1.10 -10.99
CA GLY A 107 3.56 2.28 -11.58
C GLY A 107 3.36 3.40 -10.56
N LEU A 108 3.95 4.56 -10.82
CA LEU A 108 3.58 5.82 -10.18
C LEU A 108 2.74 6.68 -11.13
N THR A 109 1.73 7.33 -10.59
CA THR A 109 0.96 8.37 -11.27
C THR A 109 1.08 9.65 -10.45
N ILE A 110 1.40 10.75 -11.13
CA ILE A 110 1.72 12.03 -10.51
C ILE A 110 0.99 13.17 -11.24
N ASN A 111 0.44 14.11 -10.47
CA ASN A 111 -0.03 15.40 -10.98
C ASN A 111 0.88 16.50 -10.44
N LEU A 112 1.30 17.38 -11.34
CA LEU A 112 2.26 18.44 -11.09
C LEU A 112 1.63 19.80 -11.38
N ALA A 113 2.05 20.82 -10.63
CA ALA A 113 1.86 22.21 -11.00
C ALA A 113 3.22 22.90 -11.13
N ASP A 114 3.27 23.89 -12.01
CA ASP A 114 4.42 24.79 -12.11
C ASP A 114 4.64 25.49 -10.75
N GLY A 115 5.91 25.59 -10.37
CA GLY A 115 6.36 26.13 -9.08
C GLY A 115 6.53 27.64 -9.05
#